data_AF-A0A060BYE5-F1
#
_entry.id   AF-A0A060BYE5-F1
#
_cell.length_a   1.000
_cell.length_b   1.000
_cell.length_c   1.000
_cell.angle_alpha   90.00
_cell.angle_beta   90.00
_cell.angle_gamma   90.00
#
_symmetry.space_group_name_H-M   'P 1'
#
loop_
_entity.id
_entity.type
_entity.pdbx_description
1 polymer ?
#
loop_
_entity_poly.entity_id
_entity_poly.type
_entity_poly.pdbx_seq_one_letter_code
_entity_poly.pdbx_strand_id
1 'polypeptide(L)'
;MPVFVKNGAIIPMYIENNNPSPKTDSNPKGLDKTTRVVEVYPYGTSSTEVFEDDGITFDGANISTRYTSKVENDVATLTLDKAQGTYAGVITDRNVEAIFNVSKNHPK
;
A
#
# COMPACT_ATOMS: atom_id res chain seq x y z
N MET A 1 -23.12 -2.58 8.51
CA MET A 1 -22.72 -1.17 8.33
C MET A 1 -22.42 -0.96 6.85
N PRO A 2 -23.04 0.01 6.16
CA PRO A 2 -22.75 0.28 4.75
C PRO A 2 -21.43 1.05 4.61
N VAL A 3 -20.63 0.69 3.59
CA VAL A 3 -19.34 1.33 3.26
C VAL A 3 -19.31 1.58 1.75
N PHE A 4 -18.81 2.76 1.35
CA PHE A 4 -18.71 3.15 -0.05
C PHE A 4 -17.29 3.63 -0.34
N VAL A 5 -16.74 3.21 -1.49
CA VAL A 5 -15.40 3.61 -1.93
C VAL A 5 -15.51 4.75 -2.93
N LYS A 6 -14.68 5.77 -2.78
CA LYS A 6 -14.63 6.91 -3.71
C LYS A 6 -13.94 6.48 -5.01
N ASN A 7 -14.50 6.85 -6.16
CA ASN A 7 -13.80 6.69 -7.44
C ASN A 7 -12.43 7.38 -7.41
N GLY A 8 -11.40 6.66 -7.87
CA GLY A 8 -10.01 7.11 -7.81
C GLY A 8 -9.31 6.75 -6.49
N ALA A 9 -9.95 6.00 -5.58
CA ALA A 9 -9.31 5.58 -4.34
C ALA A 9 -8.11 4.66 -4.62
N ILE A 10 -7.05 4.88 -3.86
CA ILE A 10 -5.88 4.02 -3.73
C ILE A 10 -5.82 3.67 -2.25
N ILE A 11 -5.93 2.39 -1.92
CA ILE A 11 -6.06 1.89 -0.55
C ILE A 11 -4.86 0.99 -0.26
N PRO A 12 -3.79 1.53 0.36
CA PRO A 12 -2.67 0.74 0.85
C PRO A 12 -3.12 -0.10 2.05
N MET A 13 -2.71 -1.36 2.06
CA MET A 13 -3.05 -2.33 3.10
C MET A 13 -1.85 -3.24 3.40
N TYR A 14 -1.96 -3.94 4.52
CA TYR A 14 -1.12 -5.08 4.86
C TYR A 14 -1.95 -6.36 4.76
N ILE A 15 -1.28 -7.51 4.76
CA ILE A 15 -1.96 -8.77 4.99
C ILE A 15 -2.63 -8.79 6.36
N GLU A 16 -3.66 -9.61 6.52
CA GLU A 16 -4.39 -9.73 7.78
C GLU A 16 -3.47 -10.01 8.98
N ASN A 17 -3.70 -9.28 10.06
CA ASN A 17 -2.90 -9.36 11.28
C ASN A 17 -3.77 -9.09 12.51
N ASN A 18 -3.37 -9.65 13.65
CA ASN A 18 -4.08 -9.46 14.92
C ASN A 18 -3.44 -8.37 15.79
N ASN A 19 -2.21 -7.95 15.48
CA ASN A 19 -1.48 -6.92 16.19
C ASN A 19 -0.43 -6.26 15.28
N PRO A 20 0.02 -5.04 15.59
CA PRO A 20 0.97 -4.30 14.77
C PRO A 20 2.43 -4.74 14.98
N SER A 21 2.72 -5.57 15.98
CA SER A 21 4.08 -6.05 16.24
C SER A 21 4.55 -7.02 15.14
N PRO A 22 5.86 -7.13 14.87
CA PRO A 22 6.37 -7.98 13.81
C PRO A 22 5.93 -9.44 13.94
N LYS A 23 5.67 -10.09 12.81
CA LYS A 23 5.43 -11.53 12.74
C LYS A 23 6.71 -12.30 13.09
N THR A 24 6.62 -13.20 14.06
CA THR A 24 7.71 -14.07 14.52
C THR A 24 7.16 -15.44 14.90
N ASP A 25 8.02 -16.41 15.23
CA ASP A 25 7.58 -17.73 15.70
C ASP A 25 6.74 -17.65 16.99
N SER A 26 7.06 -16.70 17.88
CA SER A 26 6.30 -16.42 19.10
C SER A 26 5.12 -15.46 18.89
N ASN A 27 5.04 -14.77 17.74
CA ASN A 27 3.94 -13.91 17.33
C ASN A 27 3.48 -14.24 15.89
N PRO A 28 2.88 -15.43 15.66
CA PRO A 28 2.59 -15.90 14.31
C PRO A 28 1.49 -15.10 13.59
N LYS A 29 0.71 -14.30 14.33
CA LYS A 29 -0.35 -13.41 13.82
C LYS A 29 0.04 -11.92 13.88
N GLY A 30 1.33 -11.64 13.99
CA GLY A 30 1.88 -10.29 13.90
C GLY A 30 1.82 -9.71 12.48
N LEU A 31 2.15 -8.44 12.38
CA LEU A 31 2.25 -7.72 11.13
C LEU A 31 3.45 -8.21 10.30
N ASP A 32 3.17 -8.61 9.07
CA ASP A 32 4.18 -8.90 8.06
C ASP A 32 4.36 -7.68 7.14
N LYS A 33 5.53 -7.03 7.24
CA LYS A 33 5.86 -5.83 6.44
C LYS A 33 6.56 -6.18 5.11
N THR A 34 6.77 -7.47 4.80
CA THR A 34 7.49 -7.91 3.58
C THR A 34 6.66 -7.76 2.30
N THR A 35 5.33 -7.69 2.44
CA THR A 35 4.40 -7.54 1.33
C THR A 35 3.49 -6.33 1.58
N ARG A 36 3.30 -5.52 0.54
CA ARG A 36 2.32 -4.44 0.52
C ARG A 36 1.18 -4.83 -0.42
N VAL A 37 -0.05 -4.67 0.03
CA VAL A 37 -1.24 -4.82 -0.82
C VAL A 37 -1.74 -3.43 -1.17
N VAL A 38 -2.02 -3.18 -2.44
CA VAL A 38 -2.57 -1.90 -2.90
C VAL A 38 -3.83 -2.19 -3.70
N GLU A 39 -4.98 -1.85 -3.13
CA GLU A 39 -6.25 -1.94 -3.83
C GLU A 39 -6.57 -0.60 -4.49
N VAL A 40 -6.85 -0.64 -5.79
CA VAL A 40 -7.03 0.55 -6.62
C VAL A 40 -8.42 0.51 -7.24
N TYR A 41 -9.11 1.65 -7.19
CA TYR A 41 -10.39 1.92 -7.86
C TYR A 41 -10.13 2.98 -8.93
N PRO A 42 -9.62 2.61 -10.11
CA PRO A 42 -9.06 3.58 -11.06
C PRO A 42 -10.12 4.54 -11.61
N TYR A 43 -9.86 5.84 -11.54
CA TYR A 43 -10.67 6.88 -12.17
C TYR A 43 -9.88 8.18 -12.31
N GLY A 44 -9.79 8.73 -13.52
CA GLY A 44 -9.02 9.94 -13.80
C GLY A 44 -7.57 9.82 -13.32
N THR A 45 -7.05 10.85 -12.66
CA THR A 45 -5.76 10.82 -11.97
C THR A 45 -5.98 11.05 -10.48
N SER A 46 -5.36 10.21 -9.65
CA SER A 46 -5.39 10.34 -8.20
C SER A 46 -4.06 9.90 -7.60
N SER A 47 -3.80 10.34 -6.37
CA SER A 47 -2.61 9.96 -5.63
C SER A 47 -2.85 9.91 -4.13
N THR A 48 -2.08 9.08 -3.45
CA THR A 48 -2.02 9.04 -1.98
C THR A 48 -0.56 8.93 -1.53
N GLU A 49 -0.25 9.46 -0.37
CA GLU A 49 1.06 9.30 0.25
C GLU A 49 0.98 8.27 1.38
N VAL A 50 1.80 7.24 1.28
CA VAL A 50 1.88 6.17 2.28
C VAL A 50 3.05 6.44 3.19
N PHE A 51 2.77 6.58 4.48
CA PHE A 51 3.78 6.81 5.52
C PHE A 51 3.98 5.56 6.36
N GLU A 52 5.23 5.27 6.69
CA GLU A 52 5.60 4.22 7.64
C GLU A 52 6.73 4.70 8.55
N ASP A 53 6.68 4.28 9.82
CA ASP A 53 7.74 4.38 10.80
C ASP A 53 7.87 3.05 11.58
N ASP A 54 8.61 3.06 12.70
CA ASP A 54 8.73 1.89 13.56
C ASP A 54 7.48 1.62 14.42
N GLY A 55 6.56 2.59 14.52
CA GLY A 55 5.33 2.54 15.30
C GLY A 55 5.51 2.51 16.81
N ILE A 56 6.73 2.75 17.32
CA ILE A 56 7.10 2.56 18.74
C ILE A 56 7.80 3.80 19.29
N THR A 57 8.71 4.40 18.53
CA THR A 57 9.54 5.52 19.00
C THR A 57 9.02 6.87 18.52
N PHE A 58 9.51 7.94 19.14
CA PHE A 58 9.20 9.32 18.77
C PHE A 58 10.48 10.06 18.38
N ASP A 59 11.14 9.59 17.32
CA ASP A 59 12.39 10.17 16.79
C ASP A 59 12.19 10.97 15.49
N GLY A 60 10.99 10.92 14.91
CA GLY A 60 10.62 11.59 13.67
C GLY A 60 11.09 10.86 12.40
N ALA A 61 11.78 9.72 12.53
CA ALA A 61 12.22 8.93 11.40
C ALA A 61 11.02 8.24 10.74
N ASN A 62 10.91 8.40 9.42
CA ASN A 62 9.85 7.78 8.63
C ASN A 62 10.35 7.52 7.21
N ILE A 63 9.59 6.69 6.51
CA ILE A 63 9.68 6.52 5.07
C ILE A 63 8.32 6.84 4.46
N SER A 64 8.30 7.64 3.40
CA SER A 64 7.09 7.90 2.64
C SER A 64 7.21 7.38 1.20
N THR A 65 6.10 6.94 0.63
CA THR A 65 6.02 6.55 -0.77
C THR A 65 4.74 7.10 -1.38
N ARG A 66 4.85 7.87 -2.46
CA ARG A 66 3.68 8.36 -3.18
C ARG A 66 3.20 7.33 -4.19
N TYR A 67 1.92 6.98 -4.10
CA TYR A 67 1.25 6.10 -5.06
C TYR A 67 0.37 6.95 -5.95
N THR A 68 0.44 6.74 -7.26
CA THR A 68 -0.36 7.44 -8.26
C THR A 68 -1.13 6.44 -9.10
N SER A 69 -2.44 6.61 -9.20
CA SER A 69 -3.29 5.88 -10.14
C SER A 69 -3.69 6.82 -11.27
N LYS A 70 -3.52 6.38 -12.51
CA LYS A 70 -3.89 7.14 -13.70
C LYS A 70 -4.66 6.26 -14.67
N VAL A 71 -5.83 6.71 -15.09
CA VAL A 71 -6.57 6.13 -16.21
C VAL A 71 -6.34 7.02 -17.43
N GLU A 72 -5.70 6.47 -18.45
CA GLU A 72 -5.56 7.10 -19.76
C GLU A 72 -6.12 6.17 -20.82
N ASN A 73 -7.08 6.68 -21.59
CA ASN A 73 -7.91 5.86 -22.47
C ASN A 73 -8.57 4.72 -21.66
N ASP A 74 -8.30 3.47 -22.01
CA ASP A 74 -8.82 2.27 -21.33
C ASP A 74 -7.75 1.55 -20.49
N VAL A 75 -6.63 2.22 -20.18
CA VAL A 75 -5.52 1.65 -19.41
C VAL A 75 -5.42 2.33 -18.05
N ALA A 76 -5.51 1.52 -16.99
CA ALA A 76 -5.22 1.93 -15.63
C ALA A 76 -3.77 1.60 -15.28
N THR A 77 -3.01 2.61 -14.84
CA THR A 77 -1.61 2.48 -14.42
C THR A 77 -1.49 2.87 -12.96
N LEU A 78 -0.87 2.00 -12.16
CA LEU A 78 -0.44 2.31 -10.79
C LEU A 78 1.08 2.53 -10.79
N THR A 79 1.52 3.70 -10.35
CA THR A 79 2.93 4.04 -10.17
C THR A 79 3.22 4.20 -8.69
N LEU A 80 4.24 3.50 -8.20
CA LEU A 80 4.81 3.69 -6.87
C LEU A 80 6.12 4.44 -7.04
N ASP A 81 6.18 5.67 -6.56
CA ASP A 81 7.40 6.47 -6.64
C ASP A 81 8.52 5.83 -5.80
N LYS A 82 9.77 6.23 -6.04
CA LYS A 82 10.87 5.84 -5.16
C LYS A 82 10.60 6.37 -3.74
N ALA A 83 10.60 5.45 -2.78
CA ALA A 83 10.42 5.78 -1.37
C ALA A 83 11.48 6.78 -0.88
N GLN A 84 11.06 7.71 -0.03
CA GLN A 84 11.89 8.77 0.53
C GLN A 84 11.97 8.62 2.05
N GLY A 85 13.17 8.79 2.62
CA GLY A 85 13.40 8.60 4.05
C GLY A 85 13.78 7.15 4.41
N THR A 86 13.86 6.90 5.72
CA THR A 86 14.24 5.62 6.32
C THR A 86 13.91 5.63 7.81
N TYR A 87 13.82 4.45 8.42
CA TYR A 87 13.73 4.27 9.87
C TYR A 87 14.43 2.96 10.28
N ALA A 88 14.69 2.78 11.57
CA ALA A 88 15.37 1.59 12.08
C ALA A 88 14.54 0.32 11.81
N GLY A 89 15.14 -0.67 11.14
CA GLY A 89 14.47 -1.94 10.81
C GLY A 89 13.52 -1.87 9.62
N VAL A 90 13.58 -0.80 8.80
CA VAL A 90 12.82 -0.74 7.54
C VAL A 90 13.21 -1.89 6.61
N ILE A 91 12.20 -2.56 6.05
CA ILE A 91 12.38 -3.51 4.96
C ILE A 91 12.35 -2.72 3.65
N THR A 92 13.43 -2.76 2.87
CA THR A 92 13.54 -1.99 1.62
C THR A 92 13.17 -2.80 0.38
N ASP A 93 13.37 -4.11 0.41
CA ASP A 93 12.96 -5.05 -0.64
C ASP A 93 11.65 -5.72 -0.24
N ARG A 94 10.58 -5.45 -1.01
CA ARG A 94 9.22 -5.86 -0.67
C ARG A 94 8.47 -6.32 -1.90
N ASN A 95 7.61 -7.30 -1.70
CA ASN A 95 6.61 -7.66 -2.69
C ASN A 95 5.48 -6.62 -2.71
N VAL A 96 4.92 -6.40 -3.89
CA VAL A 96 3.73 -5.58 -4.07
C VAL A 96 2.66 -6.42 -4.76
N GLU A 97 1.52 -6.58 -4.09
CA GLU A 97 0.31 -7.12 -4.69
C GLU A 97 -0.62 -5.96 -5.04
N ALA A 98 -0.92 -5.80 -6.33
CA ALA A 98 -1.81 -4.75 -6.81
C ALA A 98 -3.14 -5.35 -7.25
N ILE A 99 -4.24 -4.89 -6.65
CA ILE A 99 -5.60 -5.33 -6.95
C ILE A 99 -6.30 -4.20 -7.68
N PHE A 100 -6.67 -4.42 -8.94
CA PHE A 100 -7.38 -3.44 -9.77
C PHE A 100 -8.86 -3.77 -9.85
N ASN A 101 -9.70 -2.87 -9.35
CA ASN A 101 -11.15 -2.95 -9.50
C ASN A 101 -11.56 -2.38 -10.86
N VAL A 102 -11.70 -3.26 -11.86
CA VAL A 102 -12.08 -2.91 -13.24
C VAL A 102 -13.31 -3.69 -13.70
N SER A 103 -14.07 -3.12 -14.63
CA SER A 103 -15.29 -3.75 -15.15
C SER A 103 -15.05 -4.76 -16.28
N LYS A 104 -13.84 -4.76 -16.87
CA LYS A 104 -13.42 -5.65 -17.95
C LYS A 104 -11.95 -5.98 -17.80
N ASN A 105 -11.60 -7.23 -18.09
CA ASN A 105 -10.20 -7.61 -18.22
C ASN A 105 -9.63 -7.00 -19.50
N HIS A 106 -8.45 -6.41 -19.42
CA HIS A 106 -7.70 -6.03 -20.61
C HIS A 106 -7.31 -7.31 -21.36
N PRO A 107 -7.67 -7.47 -22.65
CA PRO A 107 -7.20 -8.61 -23.44
C PRO A 107 -5.67 -8.57 -23.49
N LYS A 108 -5.04 -9.72 -23.24
CA LYS A 108 -3.57 -9.87 -23.28
C LYS A 108 -3.05 -9.74 -24.70
#